data_AF-A0A2E9WNH1-F1
#
_entry.id   AF-A0A2E9WNH1-F1
#
_cell.length_a   1.000
_cell.length_b   1.000
_cell.length_c   1.000
_cell.angle_alpha   90.00
_cell.angle_beta   90.00
_cell.angle_gamma   90.00
#
_symmetry.space_group_name_H-M   'P 1'
#
loop_
_entity.id
_entity.type
_entity.pdbx_description
1 polymer ?
#
loop_
_entity_poly.entity_id
_entity_poly.type
_entity_poly.pdbx_seq_one_letter_code
_entity_poly.pdbx_strand_id
1 'polypeptide(L)'
;LRSFPRSPQLVRPDGTGRPLAEEPLQQADGRWRLATLTPADTALPGLYKVQLEGASAEPLAIAIDPRESELERISPAALSGLHPALALAEAGGDSVGDTPLAPRRGELWRWLALAALTFLVAESIWGARLGRRRRVTA
;
A
#
# COMPACT_ATOMS: atom_id res chain seq x y z
N LEU A 1 16.35 3.84 -30.89
CA LEU A 1 17.54 2.99 -31.09
C LEU A 1 17.17 1.57 -30.63
N ARG A 2 17.05 0.62 -31.56
CA ARG A 2 16.70 -0.79 -31.28
C ARG A 2 17.98 -1.56 -30.93
N SER A 3 18.60 -1.24 -29.79
CA SER A 3 19.76 -1.98 -29.29
C SER A 3 19.35 -3.35 -28.77
N PHE A 4 20.24 -4.33 -28.92
CA PHE A 4 20.10 -5.66 -28.31
C PHE A 4 19.80 -5.52 -26.81
N PRO A 5 18.73 -6.14 -26.28
CA PRO A 5 18.44 -6.13 -24.85
C PRO A 5 19.55 -6.88 -24.10
N ARG A 6 20.42 -6.13 -23.43
CA ARG A 6 21.52 -6.68 -22.64
C ARG A 6 21.06 -6.92 -21.21
N SER A 7 21.51 -8.05 -20.66
CA SER A 7 21.37 -8.39 -19.24
C SER A 7 19.94 -8.24 -18.70
N PRO A 8 18.93 -8.91 -19.30
CA PRO A 8 17.54 -8.76 -18.87
C PRO A 8 17.33 -9.31 -17.45
N GLN A 9 16.77 -8.48 -16.58
CA GLN A 9 16.47 -8.82 -15.19
C GLN A 9 15.00 -8.56 -14.87
N LEU A 10 14.40 -9.47 -14.12
CA LEU A 10 13.13 -9.29 -13.45
C LEU A 10 13.40 -8.77 -12.04
N VAL A 11 12.95 -7.55 -11.76
CA VAL A 11 12.90 -6.98 -10.41
C VAL A 11 11.55 -7.33 -9.78
N ARG A 12 11.61 -8.00 -8.64
CA ARG A 12 10.46 -8.47 -7.88
C ARG A 12 9.87 -7.36 -6.97
N PRO A 13 8.67 -7.56 -6.40
CA PRO A 13 8.04 -6.59 -5.50
C PRO A 13 8.85 -6.26 -4.24
N ASP A 14 9.67 -7.22 -3.79
CA ASP A 14 10.61 -7.05 -2.67
C ASP A 14 11.89 -6.27 -3.05
N GLY A 15 12.00 -5.86 -4.32
CA GLY A 15 13.16 -5.16 -4.87
C GLY A 15 14.31 -6.07 -5.30
N THR A 16 14.19 -7.40 -5.13
CA THR A 16 15.24 -8.34 -5.55
C THR A 16 15.25 -8.51 -7.07
N GLY A 17 16.44 -8.46 -7.66
CA GLY A 17 16.64 -8.68 -9.10
C GLY A 17 17.04 -10.11 -9.40
N ARG A 18 16.42 -10.73 -10.41
CA ARG A 18 16.78 -12.05 -10.93
C ARG A 18 16.98 -11.98 -12.44
N PRO A 19 18.05 -12.56 -13.01
CA PRO A 19 18.19 -12.65 -14.45
C PRO A 19 17.07 -13.49 -15.07
N LEU A 20 16.58 -13.08 -16.24
CA LEU A 20 15.69 -13.94 -17.03
C LEU A 20 16.50 -15.14 -17.55
N ALA A 21 15.90 -16.33 -17.49
CA ALA A 21 16.61 -17.59 -17.72
C ALA A 21 17.01 -17.82 -19.20
N GLU A 22 16.28 -17.21 -20.14
CA GLU A 22 16.51 -17.40 -21.57
C GLU A 22 17.06 -16.13 -22.23
N GLU A 23 17.91 -16.33 -23.24
CA GLU A 23 18.41 -15.24 -24.05
C GLU A 23 17.29 -14.61 -24.90
N PRO A 24 17.30 -13.29 -25.11
CA PRO A 24 16.34 -12.61 -25.97
C PRO A 24 16.41 -13.10 -27.42
N LEU A 25 15.26 -13.45 -28.00
CA LEU A 25 15.13 -13.90 -29.37
C LEU A 25 14.79 -12.74 -30.30
N GLN A 26 15.55 -12.57 -31.38
CA GLN A 26 15.22 -11.58 -32.41
C GLN A 26 14.05 -12.07 -33.28
N GLN A 27 13.08 -11.19 -33.51
CA GLN A 27 11.94 -11.45 -34.38
C GLN A 27 12.20 -10.89 -35.79
N ALA A 28 11.49 -11.42 -36.80
CA ALA A 28 11.65 -11.05 -38.21
C ALA A 28 11.35 -9.57 -38.52
N ASP A 29 10.61 -8.89 -37.65
CA ASP A 29 10.28 -7.46 -37.73
C ASP A 29 11.31 -6.54 -37.03
N GLY A 30 12.42 -7.13 -36.56
CA GLY A 30 13.48 -6.43 -35.84
C GLY A 30 13.13 -6.05 -34.41
N ARG A 31 12.08 -6.63 -33.81
CA ARG A 31 11.83 -6.58 -32.36
C ARG A 31 12.56 -7.72 -31.64
N TRP A 32 12.63 -7.62 -30.32
CA TRP A 32 13.18 -8.66 -29.45
C TRP A 32 12.08 -9.22 -28.57
N ARG A 33 12.04 -10.54 -28.43
CA ARG A 33 11.17 -11.24 -27.49
C ARG A 33 12.01 -11.70 -26.30
N LEU A 34 11.66 -11.23 -25.12
CA LEU A 34 12.25 -11.69 -23.87
C LEU A 34 11.71 -13.08 -23.48
N ALA A 35 12.38 -13.73 -22.54
CA ALA A 35 11.93 -14.99 -21.94
C ALA A 35 10.49 -14.86 -21.42
N THR A 36 9.70 -15.92 -21.57
CA THR A 36 8.34 -15.95 -20.99
C THR A 36 8.47 -16.14 -19.49
N LEU A 37 7.77 -15.30 -18.71
CA LEU A 37 7.75 -15.45 -17.26
C LEU A 37 7.05 -16.75 -16.87
N THR A 38 7.64 -17.49 -15.93
CA THR A 38 7.04 -18.72 -15.41
C THR A 38 6.16 -18.42 -14.20
N PRO A 39 5.24 -19.33 -13.81
CA PRO A 39 4.46 -19.17 -12.58
C PRO A 39 5.32 -18.96 -11.32
N ALA A 40 6.56 -19.50 -11.31
CA ALA A 40 7.49 -19.31 -10.20
C ALA A 40 8.07 -17.88 -10.14
N ASP A 41 8.15 -17.19 -11.27
CA ASP A 41 8.65 -15.81 -11.32
C ASP A 41 7.60 -14.80 -10.82
N THR A 42 6.31 -15.13 -10.98
CA THR A 42 5.15 -14.31 -10.60
C THR A 42 4.36 -14.92 -9.44
N ALA A 43 5.01 -15.72 -8.59
CA ALA A 43 4.35 -16.43 -7.49
C ALA A 43 3.81 -15.49 -6.40
N LEU A 44 4.32 -14.26 -6.32
CA LEU A 44 3.87 -13.26 -5.35
C LEU A 44 3.08 -12.17 -6.08
N PRO A 45 1.96 -11.71 -5.52
CA PRO A 45 1.29 -10.52 -6.02
C PRO A 45 2.14 -9.28 -5.78
N GLY A 46 2.07 -8.31 -6.69
CA GLY A 46 2.75 -7.02 -6.53
C GLY A 46 3.21 -6.38 -7.82
N LEU A 47 4.00 -5.32 -7.67
CA LEU A 47 4.61 -4.58 -8.76
C LEU A 47 5.99 -5.13 -9.09
N TYR A 48 6.13 -5.62 -10.30
CA TYR A 48 7.36 -6.10 -10.90
C TYR A 48 7.88 -5.07 -11.91
N LYS A 49 9.16 -5.18 -12.25
CA LYS A 49 9.76 -4.42 -13.35
C LYS A 49 10.68 -5.31 -14.15
N VAL A 50 10.63 -5.19 -15.47
CA VAL A 50 11.63 -5.77 -16.36
C VAL A 50 12.68 -4.69 -16.62
N GLN A 51 13.91 -4.94 -16.21
CA GLN A 51 15.03 -4.03 -16.38
C GLN A 51 15.99 -4.58 -17.43
N LEU A 52 16.38 -3.72 -18.36
CA LEU A 52 17.36 -4.00 -19.40
C LEU A 52 18.52 -3.00 -19.24
N GLU A 53 19.74 -3.45 -19.52
CA GLU A 53 20.90 -2.57 -19.49
C GLU A 53 20.78 -1.51 -20.60
N GLY A 54 20.83 -0.23 -20.20
CA GLY A 54 20.74 0.91 -21.13
C GLY A 54 19.33 1.23 -21.64
N ALA A 55 18.27 0.61 -21.09
CA ALA A 55 16.89 0.96 -21.41
C ALA A 55 16.07 1.34 -20.17
N SER A 56 14.89 1.92 -20.40
CA SER A 56 13.93 2.16 -19.33
C SER A 56 13.41 0.84 -18.78
N ALA A 57 13.12 0.80 -17.48
CA ALA A 57 12.47 -0.35 -16.87
C ALA A 57 10.97 -0.35 -17.24
N GLU A 58 10.45 -1.51 -17.62
CA GLU A 58 9.04 -1.70 -17.99
C GLU A 58 8.28 -2.31 -16.80
N PRO A 59 7.26 -1.62 -16.25
CA PRO A 59 6.52 -2.12 -15.09
C PRO A 59 5.48 -3.19 -15.47
N LEU A 60 5.26 -4.13 -14.57
CA LEU A 60 4.24 -5.18 -14.67
C LEU A 60 3.56 -5.34 -13.31
N ALA A 61 2.23 -5.46 -13.28
CA ALA A 61 1.48 -5.74 -12.06
C ALA A 61 0.93 -7.17 -12.08
N ILE A 62 1.20 -7.93 -11.02
CA ILE A 62 0.60 -9.24 -10.78
C ILE A 62 -0.44 -9.09 -9.67
N ALA A 63 -1.70 -9.33 -10.01
CA ALA A 63 -2.81 -9.27 -9.08
C ALA A 63 -3.05 -10.63 -8.41
N ILE A 64 -3.64 -10.59 -7.22
CA ILE A 64 -4.19 -11.77 -6.54
C ILE A 64 -5.41 -12.27 -7.33
N ASP A 65 -5.68 -13.58 -7.31
CA ASP A 65 -6.91 -14.14 -7.88
C ASP A 65 -8.13 -13.43 -7.23
N PRO A 66 -9.07 -12.88 -8.01
CA PRO A 66 -10.26 -12.25 -7.46
C PRO A 66 -11.01 -13.09 -6.43
N ARG A 67 -10.99 -14.43 -6.55
CA ARG A 67 -11.60 -15.36 -5.60
C ARG A 67 -10.91 -15.37 -4.23
N GLU A 68 -9.60 -15.15 -4.19
CA GLU A 68 -8.86 -15.00 -2.93
C GLU A 68 -9.11 -13.63 -2.28
N SER A 69 -9.57 -12.64 -3.06
CA SER A 69 -9.95 -11.32 -2.56
C SER A 69 -11.42 -11.23 -2.12
N GLU A 70 -12.20 -12.29 -2.28
CA GLU A 70 -13.60 -12.35 -1.86
C GLU A 70 -13.66 -12.61 -0.34
N LEU A 71 -13.60 -11.52 0.42
CA LEU A 71 -13.61 -11.57 1.88
C LEU A 71 -15.04 -11.57 2.41
N GLU A 72 -15.65 -12.75 2.50
CA GLU A 72 -16.89 -12.94 3.26
C GLU A 72 -16.62 -13.11 4.76
N ARG A 73 -17.49 -12.54 5.60
CA ARG A 73 -17.39 -12.73 7.05
C ARG A 73 -17.82 -14.14 7.41
N ILE A 74 -16.89 -14.93 7.92
CA ILE A 74 -17.17 -16.24 8.50
C ILE A 74 -17.69 -16.10 9.95
N SER A 75 -18.64 -16.95 10.35
CA SER A 75 -19.11 -16.98 11.72
C SER A 75 -18.07 -17.61 12.66
N PRO A 76 -18.08 -17.28 13.96
CA PRO A 76 -17.17 -17.89 14.94
C PRO A 76 -17.22 -19.42 14.95
N ALA A 77 -18.43 -20.00 14.88
CA ALA A 77 -18.63 -21.44 14.84
C ALA A 77 -18.01 -22.08 13.60
N ALA A 78 -18.15 -21.42 12.44
CA ALA A 78 -17.55 -21.90 11.20
C ALA A 78 -16.01 -21.75 11.22
N LEU A 79 -15.47 -20.68 11.83
CA LEU A 79 -14.02 -20.48 12.00
C LEU A 79 -13.41 -21.58 12.87
N SER A 80 -14.01 -21.89 14.02
CA SER A 80 -13.55 -22.96 14.91
C SER A 80 -13.67 -24.36 14.28
N GLY A 81 -14.60 -24.53 13.33
CA GLY A 81 -14.73 -25.76 12.55
C GLY A 81 -13.67 -25.95 11.46
N LEU A 82 -12.97 -24.88 11.03
CA LEU A 82 -11.94 -24.98 9.99
C LEU A 82 -10.62 -25.54 10.52
N HIS A 83 -10.15 -25.03 11.66
CA HIS A 83 -8.87 -25.47 12.20
C HIS A 83 -8.78 -25.21 13.72
N PRO A 84 -8.30 -26.18 14.53
CA PRO A 84 -8.26 -26.07 15.98
C PRO A 84 -7.35 -24.94 16.52
N ALA A 85 -6.38 -24.48 15.72
CA ALA A 85 -5.52 -23.35 16.10
C ALA A 85 -6.16 -21.97 15.87
N LEU A 86 -7.30 -21.89 15.19
CA LEU A 86 -8.01 -20.63 14.92
C LEU A 86 -8.94 -20.32 16.09
N ALA A 87 -8.37 -19.77 17.17
CA ALA A 87 -9.14 -19.27 18.31
C ALA A 87 -9.59 -17.83 18.03
N LEU A 88 -10.90 -17.58 18.12
CA LEU A 88 -11.43 -16.22 18.04
C LEU A 88 -11.09 -15.49 19.36
N ALA A 89 -10.33 -14.40 19.29
CA ALA A 89 -10.20 -13.49 20.42
C ALA A 89 -11.45 -12.62 20.47
N GLU A 90 -12.38 -12.92 21.38
CA GLU A 90 -13.49 -12.02 21.67
C GLU A 90 -12.95 -10.75 22.34
N ALA A 91 -13.11 -9.59 21.67
CA ALA A 91 -13.01 -8.32 22.36
C ALA A 91 -14.17 -8.26 23.35
N GLY A 92 -13.86 -8.38 24.65
CA GLY A 92 -14.83 -8.47 25.72
C GLY A 92 -15.95 -7.44 25.55
N GLY A 93 -17.15 -7.96 25.28
CA GLY A 93 -18.35 -7.17 25.10
C GLY A 93 -18.75 -6.44 26.38
N ASP A 94 -19.30 -5.25 26.18
CA ASP A 94 -19.97 -4.43 27.18
C ASP A 94 -20.84 -5.26 28.12
N SER A 95 -20.36 -5.47 29.34
CA SER A 95 -21.22 -5.81 30.47
C SER A 95 -21.69 -4.50 31.08
N VAL A 96 -22.91 -4.10 30.73
CA VAL A 96 -23.68 -3.08 31.44
C VAL A 96 -23.82 -3.53 32.90
N GLY A 97 -23.08 -2.89 33.79
CA GLY A 97 -23.09 -3.17 35.23
C GLY A 97 -22.44 -2.02 35.98
N ASP A 98 -23.28 -1.06 36.36
CA ASP A 98 -23.05 0.07 37.29
C ASP A 98 -21.83 -0.07 38.19
N THR A 99 -20.67 0.31 37.65
CA THR A 99 -19.46 0.55 38.42
C THR A 99 -19.07 1.99 38.10
N PRO A 100 -18.94 2.89 39.10
CA PRO A 100 -18.58 4.27 38.83
C PRO A 100 -17.25 4.25 38.09
N LEU A 101 -17.28 4.69 36.83
CA LEU A 101 -16.10 4.74 35.98
C LEU A 101 -15.01 5.48 36.75
N ALA A 102 -13.92 4.77 37.06
CA ALA A 102 -12.69 5.43 37.46
C ALA A 102 -12.40 6.52 36.41
N PRO A 103 -12.05 7.76 36.82
CA PRO A 103 -11.90 8.88 35.91
C PRO A 103 -10.94 8.48 34.79
N ARG A 104 -11.42 8.61 33.54
CA ARG A 104 -10.69 8.30 32.30
C ARG A 104 -9.36 9.07 32.28
N ARG A 105 -8.31 8.50 32.85
CA ARG A 105 -6.93 8.99 32.75
C ARG A 105 -6.45 8.69 31.33
N GLY A 106 -6.71 9.63 30.43
CA GLY A 106 -6.32 9.51 29.03
C GLY A 106 -6.69 10.69 28.13
N GLU A 107 -7.35 11.73 28.63
CA GLU A 107 -7.85 12.84 27.79
C GLU A 107 -6.82 13.95 27.52
N LEU A 108 -5.52 13.73 27.81
CA LEU A 108 -4.48 14.74 27.56
C LEU A 108 -4.41 15.14 26.08
N TRP A 109 -4.59 14.17 25.18
CA TRP A 109 -4.60 14.40 23.74
C TRP A 109 -5.77 15.30 23.31
N ARG A 110 -6.91 15.28 24.02
CA ARG A 110 -8.08 16.10 23.69
C ARG A 110 -7.77 17.58 23.91
N TRP A 111 -7.08 17.89 25.01
CA TRP A 111 -6.63 19.25 25.31
C TRP A 111 -5.52 19.70 24.36
N LEU A 112 -4.60 18.80 23.97
CA LEU A 112 -3.57 19.10 22.98
C LEU A 112 -4.19 19.41 21.60
N ALA A 113 -5.18 18.62 21.16
CA ALA A 113 -5.90 18.83 19.91
C ALA A 113 -6.69 20.15 19.92
N LEU A 114 -7.35 20.48 21.03
CA LEU A 114 -8.04 21.76 21.22
C LEU A 114 -7.08 22.95 21.18
N ALA A 115 -5.91 22.85 21.81
CA ALA A 115 -4.89 23.89 21.78
C ALA A 115 -4.36 24.12 20.35
N ALA A 116 -4.03 23.04 19.64
CA ALA A 116 -3.57 23.11 18.25
C ALA A 116 -4.63 23.73 17.33
N LEU A 117 -5.89 23.31 17.48
CA LEU A 117 -7.01 23.86 16.72
C LEU A 117 -7.18 25.37 16.98
N THR A 118 -7.11 25.78 18.25
CA THR A 118 -7.23 27.19 18.63
C THR A 118 -6.11 28.04 18.03
N PHE A 119 -4.88 27.53 18.03
CA PHE A 119 -3.73 28.20 17.44
C PHE A 119 -3.90 28.40 15.92
N LEU A 120 -4.32 27.36 15.20
CA LEU A 120 -4.59 27.42 13.76
C LEU A 120 -5.69 28.41 13.39
N VAL A 121 -6.77 28.46 14.18
CA VAL A 121 -7.86 29.43 14.00
C VAL A 121 -7.35 30.85 14.22
N ALA A 122 -6.58 31.09 15.28
CA ALA A 122 -6.01 32.39 15.57
C ALA A 122 -5.05 32.86 14.46
N GLU A 123 -4.18 31.96 13.99
CA GLU A 123 -3.26 32.23 12.88
C GLU A 123 -4.04 32.60 11.60
N SER A 124 -5.08 31.83 11.27
CA SER A 124 -5.92 32.06 10.09
C SER A 124 -6.60 33.44 10.14
N ILE A 125 -7.13 33.82 11.30
CA ILE A 125 -7.75 35.14 11.50
C ILE A 125 -6.70 36.25 11.39
N TRP A 126 -5.52 36.06 11.99
CA TRP A 126 -4.41 37.01 11.95
C TRP A 126 -3.92 37.23 10.51
N GLY A 127 -3.67 36.15 9.77
CA GLY A 127 -3.32 36.19 8.34
C GLY A 127 -4.38 36.89 7.50
N ALA A 128 -5.66 36.59 7.71
CA ALA A 128 -6.77 37.25 7.02
C ALA A 128 -6.90 38.75 7.36
N ARG A 129 -6.49 39.17 8.56
CA ARG A 129 -6.51 40.58 8.99
C ARG A 129 -5.32 41.36 8.46
N LEU A 130 -4.12 40.77 8.39
CA LEU A 130 -2.95 41.42 7.80
C LEU A 130 -2.97 41.43 6.26
N GLY A 131 -3.48 40.37 5.63
CA GLY A 131 -3.62 40.30 4.16
C GLY A 131 -4.53 41.39 3.58
N ARG A 132 -5.49 41.90 4.37
CA ARG A 132 -6.36 43.02 3.97
C ARG A 132 -5.67 44.38 3.87
N ARG A 133 -4.47 44.56 4.44
CA ARG A 133 -3.72 45.85 4.37
C ARG A 133 -2.80 45.98 3.14
N ARG A 134 -2.70 44.95 2.29
CA ARG A 134 -1.90 44.97 1.05
C ARG A 134 -2.75 44.84 -0.22
N ARG A 135 -3.96 45.43 -0.26
CA ARG A 135 -4.55 45.80 -1.55
C ARG A 135 -3.83 47.06 -2.03
N VAL A 136 -2.78 46.84 -2.80
CA VAL A 136 -2.18 47.85 -3.67
C VAL A 136 -3.30 48.32 -4.60
N THR A 137 -3.73 49.56 -4.43
CA THR A 137 -4.43 50.32 -5.47
C THR A 137 -3.52 50.39 -6.69
N ALA A 138 -3.97 49.76 -7.77
CA ALA A 138 -3.51 50.05 -9.13
C ALA A 138 -3.93 51.46 -9.54
#